data_AF-A0A6L4B250-F1
#
_entry.id   AF-A0A6L4B250-F1
#
_cell.length_a   1.000
_cell.length_b   1.000
_cell.length_c   1.000
_cell.angle_alpha   90.00
_cell.angle_beta   90.00
_cell.angle_gamma   90.00
#
_symmetry.space_group_name_H-M   'P 1'
#
loop_
_entity.id
_entity.type
_entity.pdbx_description
1 polymer ?
#
loop_
_entity_poly.entity_id
_entity_poly.type
_entity_poly.pdbx_seq_one_letter_code
_entity_poly.pdbx_strand_id
1 'polypeptide(L)' 'MCGRYTLTVPGDLLAAAFGVEAAGPVAGLPARYNVAPGQQVPIVRRRHV' A
#
# COMPACT_ATOMS: atom_id res chain seq x y z
N MET A 1 -1.61 15.79 -13.83
CA MET A 1 -2.66 15.52 -12.82
C MET A 1 -2.72 14.00 -12.62
N CYS A 2 -2.02 13.47 -11.62
CA CYS A 2 -1.72 12.03 -11.49
C CYS A 2 -2.81 11.29 -10.68
N GLY A 3 -4.08 11.40 -11.05
CA GLY A 3 -5.19 10.86 -10.26
C GLY A 3 -5.33 9.33 -10.29
N ARG A 4 -4.59 8.64 -11.15
CA ARG A 4 -4.63 7.18 -11.30
C ARG A 4 -3.22 6.60 -11.49
N TYR A 5 -3.00 5.41 -10.94
CA TYR A 5 -1.72 4.69 -11.01
C TYR A 5 -1.89 3.18 -10.79
N THR A 6 -0.83 2.43 -11.07
CA THR A 6 -0.72 0.99 -10.82
C THR A 6 -0.05 0.72 -9.47
N LEU A 7 -0.60 -0.20 -8.67
CA LEU A 7 0.02 -0.79 -7.50
C LEU A 7 -0.22 -2.30 -7.54
N THR A 8 0.58 -3.00 -8.35
CA THR A 8 0.40 -4.43 -8.62
C THR A 8 1.12 -5.34 -7.64
N VAL A 9 1.88 -4.79 -6.70
CA VAL A 9 2.56 -5.54 -5.65
C VAL A 9 1.56 -5.85 -4.53
N PRO A 10 1.35 -7.13 -4.16
CA PRO A 10 0.56 -7.52 -2.99
C PRO A 10 1.07 -6.89 -1.69
N GLY A 11 0.17 -6.68 -0.72
CA GLY A 11 0.46 -5.90 0.49
C GLY A 11 1.54 -6.50 1.42
N ASP A 12 1.66 -7.82 1.48
CA ASP A 12 2.71 -8.55 2.21
C ASP A 12 4.10 -8.29 1.61
N LEU A 13 4.24 -8.39 0.29
CA LEU A 13 5.48 -8.09 -0.43
C LEU A 13 5.83 -6.59 -0.35
N LEU A 14 4.82 -5.73 -0.38
CA LEU A 14 5.02 -4.29 -0.20
C LEU A 14 5.56 -3.98 1.21
N ALA A 15 5.01 -4.61 2.26
CA ALA A 15 5.51 -4.44 3.63
C ALA A 15 6.96 -4.92 3.76
N ALA A 16 7.28 -6.08 3.19
CA ALA A 16 8.64 -6.63 3.15
C ALA A 16 9.64 -5.68 2.46
N ALA A 17 9.23 -5.03 1.36
CA ALA A 17 10.07 -4.08 0.63
C ALA A 17 10.45 -2.83 1.48
N PHE A 18 9.67 -2.51 2.50
CA PHE A 18 9.95 -1.42 3.45
C PHE A 18 10.51 -1.90 4.80
N GLY A 19 10.82 -3.19 4.93
CA GLY A 19 11.32 -3.77 6.19
C GLY A 19 10.31 -3.71 7.34
N VAL A 20 9.01 -3.68 7.02
CA VAL A 20 7.93 -3.65 7.99
C VAL A 20 7.30 -5.03 8.06
N GLU A 21 7.09 -5.55 9.27
CA GLU A 21 6.31 -6.77 9.47
C GLU A 21 4.91 -6.59 8.87
N ALA A 22 4.49 -7.54 8.03
CA ALA A 22 3.19 -7.53 7.41
C ALA A 22 2.10 -7.77 8.48
N ALA A 23 1.66 -6.69 9.13
CA ALA A 23 0.67 -6.74 10.20
C ALA A 23 -0.60 -5.96 9.84
N GLY A 24 -1.73 -6.49 10.27
CA GLY A 24 -3.02 -5.80 10.17
C GLY A 24 -3.50 -5.57 8.73
N PRO A 25 -4.20 -4.46 8.45
CA PRO A 25 -4.87 -4.24 7.16
C PRO A 25 -3.97 -4.25 5.93
N VAL A 26 -2.67 -3.99 6.08
CA VAL A 26 -1.72 -3.92 4.95
C VAL A 26 -1.45 -5.30 4.36
N ALA A 27 -1.34 -6.35 5.17
CA ALA A 27 -1.13 -7.72 4.67
C ALA A 27 -2.29 -8.21 3.78
N GLY A 28 -3.51 -7.71 4.01
CA GLY A 28 -4.71 -8.04 3.23
C GLY A 28 -4.97 -7.10 2.04
N LEU A 29 -4.08 -6.15 1.74
CA LEU A 29 -4.30 -5.23 0.63
C LEU A 29 -4.10 -5.93 -0.72
N PRO A 30 -5.12 -5.93 -1.60
CA PRO A 30 -4.99 -6.54 -2.91
C PRO A 30 -4.15 -5.66 -3.84
N ALA A 31 -3.42 -6.32 -4.75
CA ALA A 31 -2.85 -5.67 -5.92
C ALA A 31 -3.95 -5.01 -6.77
N ARG A 32 -3.69 -3.80 -7.27
CA ARG A 32 -4.61 -3.02 -8.12
C ARG A 32 -3.86 -2.46 -9.32
N TYR A 33 -4.30 -2.85 -10.52
CA TYR A 33 -3.79 -2.26 -11.76
C TYR A 33 -4.25 -0.80 -11.95
N ASN A 34 -5.41 -0.42 -11.40
CA ASN A 34 -5.96 0.92 -11.56
C ASN A 34 -6.48 1.46 -10.22
N VAL A 35 -5.61 2.16 -9.50
CA VAL A 35 -5.97 2.92 -8.31
C VAL A 35 -6.63 4.22 -8.74
N ALA A 36 -7.76 4.56 -8.11
CA ALA A 36 -8.53 5.78 -8.35
C ALA A 36 -8.70 6.60 -7.05
N PRO A 37 -9.02 7.91 -7.15
CA PRO A 37 -9.25 8.74 -5.97
C PRO A 37 -10.39 8.18 -5.09
N GLY A 38 -10.23 8.27 -3.77
CA GLY A 38 -11.18 7.73 -2.79
C GLY A 38 -10.96 6.26 -2.41
N GLN A 39 -10.11 5.52 -3.14
CA GLN A 39 -9.71 4.18 -2.73
C GLN A 39 -8.68 4.21 -1.60
N GLN A 40 -8.80 3.27 -0.66
CA GLN A 40 -7.78 3.08 0.37
C GLN A 40 -6.51 2.50 -0.24
N VAL A 41 -5.39 3.11 0.10
CA VAL A 41 -4.05 2.78 -0.41
C VAL A 41 -3.06 2.76 0.75
N PRO A 42 -2.03 1.90 0.71
CA PRO A 42 -1.01 1.88 1.75
C PRO A 42 -0.17 3.14 1.70
N ILE A 43 0.22 3.65 2.88
CA ILE A 43 1.17 4.77 3.02
C ILE A 43 2.29 4.38 3.98
N VAL A 44 3.49 4.88 3.71
CA VAL A 44 4.63 4.82 4.63
C VAL A 44 4.77 6.20 5.27
N ARG A 45 4.79 6.25 6.60
CA ARG A 45 4.96 7.49 7.36
C ARG A 45 5.87 7.25 8.56
N ARG A 46 6.54 8.30 9.04
CA ARG A 46 7.21 8.24 10.34
C ARG A 46 6.16 8.18 11.45
N ARG A 47 6.44 7.38 12.48
CA ARG A 47 5.66 7.40 13.72
C ARG A 47 6.05 8.68 14.47
N HIS A 48 5.07 9.52 14.77
CA HIS A 48 5.28 10.60 15.72
C HIS A 48 5.26 9.98 17.12
N VAL A 49 6.28 10.31 17.91
CA VAL A 49 6.36 9.99 19.34
C VAL A 49 5.77 11.15 20.11
#